data_AF-A0A2P2KUY5-F1
#
_entry.id   AF-A0A2P2KUY5-F1
#
_cell.length_a   1.000
_cell.length_b   1.000
_cell.length_c   1.000
_cell.angle_alpha   90.00
_cell.angle_beta   90.00
_cell.angle_gamma   90.00
#
_symmetry.space_group_name_H-M   'P 1'
#
loop_
_entity.id
_entity.type
_entity.pdbx_description
1 polymer ?
#
loop_
_entity_poly.entity_id
_entity_poly.type
_entity_poly.pdbx_seq_one_letter_code
_entity_poly.pdbx_strand_id
1 'polypeptide(L)'
;MYCAVLLVNHAVVSCAIVRILGQQLAELPLVATSSKSEGQGLFHVLFTCVEKLLGFLNVKNLVLPAAEEAESIWTNKFGFSKMNQDEVMEFRKDYQMMVFQGTSMLRKAVPKCRIVSKSQGG
;
A
#
# COMPACT_ATOMS: atom_id res chain seq x y z
N MET A 1 -10.11 9.84 0.40
CA MET A 1 -9.25 9.17 -0.61
C MET A 1 -8.09 10.12 -0.89
N TYR A 2 -6.86 9.63 -0.86
CA TYR A 2 -5.64 10.44 -1.02
C TYR A 2 -4.86 9.98 -2.25
N CYS A 3 -4.13 10.88 -2.89
CA CYS A 3 -3.23 10.58 -4.00
C CYS A 3 -1.80 10.91 -3.56
N ALA A 4 -0.90 9.92 -3.64
CA ALA A 4 0.52 10.09 -3.44
C ALA A 4 1.20 10.14 -4.81
N VAL A 5 2.07 11.12 -5.03
CA VAL A 5 2.75 11.35 -6.31
C VAL A 5 4.24 11.45 -6.07
N LEU A 6 5.02 10.70 -6.84
CA LEU A 6 6.47 10.83 -6.92
C LEU A 6 6.82 11.64 -8.17
N LEU A 7 7.58 12.72 -7.95
CA LEU A 7 8.10 13.61 -8.99
C LEU A 7 9.62 13.44 -9.10
N VAL A 8 10.13 13.41 -10.33
CA VAL A 8 11.57 13.50 -10.63
C VAL A 8 11.73 14.61 -11.66
N ASN A 9 12.54 15.63 -11.35
CA ASN A 9 12.73 16.80 -12.22
C ASN A 9 11.39 17.42 -12.67
N HIS A 10 10.46 17.59 -11.73
CA HIS A 10 9.09 18.09 -11.96
C HIS A 10 8.17 17.22 -12.84
N ALA A 11 8.62 16.03 -13.27
CA ALA A 11 7.79 15.08 -14.01
C ALA A 11 7.19 14.02 -13.08
N VAL A 12 5.92 13.69 -13.26
CA VAL A 12 5.27 12.58 -12.53
C VAL A 12 5.81 11.26 -13.05
N VAL A 13 6.46 10.50 -12.17
CA VAL A 13 7.05 9.20 -12.51
C VAL A 13 6.28 8.03 -11.91
N SER A 14 5.60 8.23 -10.77
CA SER A 14 4.76 7.21 -10.15
C SER A 14 3.67 7.86 -9.31
N CYS A 15 2.52 7.21 -9.23
CA CYS A 15 1.41 7.63 -8.38
C CYS A 15 0.71 6.44 -7.72
N ALA A 16 0.03 6.73 -6.62
CA ALA A 16 -0.74 5.75 -5.87
C ALA A 16 -1.99 6.40 -5.26
N ILE A 17 -3.13 5.72 -5.35
CA ILE A 17 -4.33 6.08 -4.60
C ILE A 17 -4.34 5.32 -3.29
N VAL A 18 -4.51 6.03 -2.18
CA VAL A 18 -4.53 5.48 -0.82
C VAL A 18 -5.86 5.80 -0.15
N ARG A 19 -6.49 4.82 0.48
CA ARG A 19 -7.65 5.02 1.37
C ARG A 19 -7.27 4.57 2.77
N ILE A 20 -7.55 5.39 3.77
CA ILE A 20 -7.28 5.05 5.18
C ILE A 20 -8.65 4.90 5.84
N LEU A 21 -8.92 3.70 6.35
CA LEU A 21 -10.21 3.27 6.91
C LEU A 21 -9.99 3.04 8.42
N GLY A 22 -9.60 4.10 9.12
CA GLY A 22 -9.18 4.04 10.52
C GLY A 22 -7.83 3.34 10.71
N GLN A 23 -7.56 2.91 11.95
CA GLN A 23 -6.29 2.24 12.30
C GLN A 23 -6.26 0.76 11.92
N GLN A 24 -7.40 0.15 11.58
CA GLN A 24 -7.43 -1.28 11.27
C GLN A 24 -6.96 -1.56 9.85
N LEU A 25 -7.28 -0.68 8.90
CA LEU A 25 -7.17 -0.95 7.48
C LEU A 25 -6.83 0.30 6.66
N ALA A 26 -5.91 0.15 5.71
CA ALA A 26 -5.76 1.05 4.58
C ALA A 26 -5.76 0.24 3.28
N GLU A 27 -6.15 0.88 2.19
CA GLU A 27 -6.19 0.29 0.86
C GLU A 27 -5.28 1.03 -0.10
N LEU A 28 -4.68 0.27 -1.01
CA LEU A 28 -3.92 0.76 -2.15
C LEU A 28 -4.58 0.28 -3.46
N PRO A 29 -5.78 0.80 -3.80
CA PRO A 29 -6.59 0.28 -4.91
C PRO A 29 -5.93 0.44 -6.28
N LEU A 30 -5.14 1.49 -6.49
CA LEU A 30 -4.53 1.80 -7.78
C LEU A 30 -3.12 2.34 -7.60
N VAL A 31 -2.22 1.85 -8.43
CA VAL A 31 -0.85 2.34 -8.55
C VAL A 31 -0.47 2.42 -10.02
N ALA A 32 0.35 3.39 -10.38
CA ALA A 32 0.90 3.49 -11.72
C ALA A 32 2.34 4.01 -11.67
N THR A 33 3.13 3.57 -12.63
CA THR A 33 4.47 4.10 -12.92
C THR A 33 4.50 4.45 -14.39
N SER A 34 5.15 5.54 -14.74
CA SER A 34 5.30 5.89 -16.16
C SER A 34 6.15 4.82 -16.86
N SER A 35 5.76 4.44 -18.07
CA SER A 35 6.44 3.38 -18.85
C SER A 35 7.93 3.69 -19.08
N LYS A 36 8.28 4.97 -19.23
CA LYS A 36 9.67 5.46 -19.37
C LYS A 36 10.52 5.23 -18.11
N SER A 37 9.88 4.97 -16.98
CA SER A 37 10.50 4.84 -15.66
C SER A 37 10.26 3.49 -14.99
N GLU A 38 9.64 2.55 -15.70
CA GLU A 38 9.46 1.18 -15.23
C GLU A 38 10.81 0.48 -15.01
N GLY A 39 10.84 -0.45 -14.05
CA GLY A 39 12.06 -1.19 -13.71
C GLY A 39 13.11 -0.42 -12.90
N GLN A 40 12.97 0.90 -12.73
CA GLN A 40 13.93 1.74 -12.00
C GLN A 40 13.71 1.80 -10.48
N GLY A 41 12.76 1.02 -9.95
CA GLY A 41 12.45 0.99 -8.52
C GLY A 41 11.72 2.22 -7.98
N LEU A 42 11.28 3.16 -8.84
CA LEU A 42 10.61 4.39 -8.41
C LEU A 42 9.29 4.14 -7.66
N PHE A 43 8.51 3.16 -8.10
CA PHE A 43 7.32 2.76 -7.36
C PHE A 43 7.67 2.25 -5.95
N HIS A 44 8.77 1.51 -5.81
CA HIS A 44 9.20 1.01 -4.50
C HIS A 44 9.51 2.19 -3.56
N VAL A 45 10.16 3.25 -4.04
CA VAL A 45 10.40 4.47 -3.25
C VAL A 45 9.08 5.09 -2.78
N LEU A 46 8.12 5.28 -3.70
CA LEU A 46 6.80 5.81 -3.36
C LEU A 46 6.08 4.92 -2.34
N PHE A 47 6.08 3.62 -2.56
CA PHE A 47 5.44 2.63 -1.71
C PHE A 47 6.04 2.62 -0.30
N THR A 48 7.36 2.67 -0.16
CA THR A 48 8.03 2.77 1.15
C THR A 48 7.62 4.03 1.92
N CYS A 49 7.45 5.17 1.22
CA CYS A 49 6.95 6.39 1.85
C CYS A 49 5.51 6.22 2.35
N VAL A 50 4.65 5.60 1.55
CA VAL A 50 3.27 5.26 1.94
C VAL A 50 3.27 4.33 3.16
N GLU A 51 4.06 3.25 3.15
CA GLU A 51 4.15 2.32 4.29
C GLU A 51 4.60 3.01 5.58
N LYS A 52 5.61 3.88 5.50
CA LYS A 52 6.08 4.65 6.66
C LYS A 52 5.00 5.58 7.21
N LEU A 53 4.25 6.25 6.33
CA LEU A 53 3.13 7.10 6.72
C LEU A 53 2.04 6.27 7.41
N LEU A 54 1.65 5.14 6.83
CA LEU A 54 0.65 4.25 7.43
C LEU A 54 1.09 3.73 8.80
N GLY A 55 2.36 3.36 8.93
CA GLY A 55 2.94 2.94 10.21
C GLY A 55 2.95 4.05 11.25
N PHE A 56 3.19 5.30 10.84
CA PHE A 56 3.12 6.47 11.72
C PHE A 56 1.68 6.74 12.19
N LEU A 57 0.71 6.51 11.31
CA LEU A 57 -0.72 6.61 11.62
C LEU A 57 -1.28 5.41 12.39
N ASN A 58 -0.43 4.44 12.78
CA ASN A 58 -0.80 3.20 13.46
C ASN A 58 -1.83 2.35 12.69
N VAL A 59 -1.83 2.43 11.36
CA VAL A 59 -2.61 1.51 10.54
C VAL A 59 -2.01 0.11 10.67
N LYS A 60 -2.84 -0.91 10.85
CA LYS A 60 -2.39 -2.30 11.05
C LYS A 60 -2.23 -3.09 9.75
N ASN A 61 -3.18 -2.95 8.83
CA ASN A 61 -3.21 -3.74 7.61
C ASN A 61 -3.27 -2.83 6.38
N LEU A 62 -2.45 -3.14 5.38
CA LEU A 62 -2.56 -2.59 4.04
C LEU A 62 -3.11 -3.69 3.14
N VAL A 63 -4.17 -3.39 2.40
CA VAL A 63 -4.78 -4.33 1.45
C VAL A 63 -4.84 -3.73 0.05
N LEU A 64 -4.87 -4.60 -0.95
CA LEU A 64 -5.06 -4.20 -2.33
C LEU A 64 -5.67 -5.33 -3.16
N PRO A 65 -6.43 -4.98 -4.20
CA PRO A 65 -6.76 -5.90 -5.28
C PRO A 65 -5.57 -6.02 -6.25
N ALA A 66 -5.19 -7.25 -6.60
CA ALA A 66 -4.14 -7.55 -7.57
C ALA A 66 -4.70 -8.38 -8.74
N ALA A 67 -4.44 -7.93 -9.97
CA ALA A 67 -4.64 -8.75 -11.16
C ALA A 67 -3.68 -9.97 -11.12
N GLU A 68 -4.06 -11.06 -11.79
CA GLU A 68 -3.33 -12.32 -11.78
C GLU A 68 -1.86 -12.15 -12.18
N GLU A 69 -1.60 -11.33 -13.19
CA GLU A 69 -0.26 -11.06 -13.73
C GLU A 69 0.62 -10.28 -12.73
N ALA A 70 0.00 -9.51 -11.84
CA ALA A 70 0.70 -8.69 -10.84
C ALA A 70 0.78 -9.36 -9.46
N GLU A 71 0.03 -10.43 -9.21
CA GLU A 71 -0.06 -11.08 -7.90
C GLU A 71 1.32 -11.48 -7.37
N SER A 72 2.14 -12.11 -8.22
CA SER A 72 3.49 -12.56 -7.86
C SER A 72 4.45 -11.42 -7.50
N ILE A 73 4.26 -10.22 -8.08
CA ILE A 73 5.09 -9.05 -7.79
C ILE A 73 4.80 -8.59 -6.36
N TRP A 74 3.52 -8.48 -6.00
CA TRP A 74 3.08 -8.05 -4.67
C TRP A 74 3.49 -9.02 -3.59
N THR A 75 3.38 -10.32 -3.84
CA THR A 75 3.76 -11.34 -2.85
C THR A 75 5.27 -11.44 -2.69
N ASN A 76 6.01 -11.57 -3.79
CA ASN A 76 7.46 -11.82 -3.74
C ASN A 76 8.30 -10.57 -3.42
N LYS A 77 7.94 -9.39 -3.96
CA LYS A 77 8.76 -8.18 -3.80
C LYS A 77 8.27 -7.29 -2.67
N PHE A 78 6.96 -7.21 -2.46
CA PHE A 78 6.37 -6.30 -1.49
C PHE A 78 5.89 -6.99 -0.22
N GLY A 79 5.97 -8.32 -0.13
CA GLY A 79 5.67 -9.07 1.09
C GLY A 79 4.19 -9.10 1.44
N PHE A 80 3.31 -9.04 0.43
CA PHE A 80 1.89 -9.31 0.62
C PHE A 80 1.62 -10.81 0.65
N SER A 81 0.48 -11.19 1.23
CA SER A 81 -0.06 -12.54 1.18
C SER A 81 -1.50 -12.50 0.66
N LYS A 82 -1.89 -13.55 -0.06
CA LYS A 82 -3.27 -13.71 -0.53
C LYS A 82 -4.21 -13.88 0.65
N MET A 83 -5.33 -13.18 0.64
CA MET A 83 -6.41 -13.36 1.61
C MET A 83 -7.32 -14.48 1.13
N ASN A 84 -7.78 -15.33 2.05
CA ASN A 84 -8.82 -16.29 1.72
C ASN A 84 -10.20 -15.60 1.65
N GLN A 85 -11.22 -16.30 1.12
CA GLN A 85 -12.55 -15.70 0.93
C GLN A 85 -13.19 -15.27 2.26
N ASP A 86 -13.01 -16.03 3.33
CA ASP A 86 -13.57 -15.73 4.65
C ASP A 86 -12.97 -14.45 5.23
N GLU A 87 -11.65 -14.27 5.13
CA GLU A 87 -10.96 -13.04 5.53
C GLU A 87 -11.48 -11.83 4.75
N VAL A 88 -11.65 -11.95 3.44
CA VAL A 88 -12.18 -10.86 2.60
C VAL A 88 -13.61 -10.51 3.01
N MET A 89 -14.46 -11.53 3.25
CA MET A 89 -15.83 -11.31 3.69
C MET A 89 -15.89 -10.63 5.05
N GLU A 90 -15.02 -11.01 5.98
CA GLU A 90 -14.97 -10.40 7.31
C GLU A 90 -14.61 -8.92 7.26
N PHE A 91 -13.57 -8.54 6.51
CA PHE A 91 -13.24 -7.13 6.34
C PHE A 91 -14.37 -6.35 5.63
N ARG A 92 -15.10 -6.97 4.71
CA ARG A 92 -16.22 -6.29 4.01
C ARG A 92 -17.43 -5.99 4.91
N LYS A 93 -17.59 -6.68 6.04
CA LYS A 93 -18.66 -6.38 7.00
C LYS A 93 -18.46 -5.02 7.63
N ASP A 94 -17.21 -4.70 7.96
CA ASP A 94 -16.83 -3.49 8.70
C ASP A 94 -16.35 -2.36 7.78
N TYR A 95 -15.85 -2.68 6.58
CA TYR A 95 -15.19 -1.73 5.69
C TYR A 95 -15.69 -1.84 4.26
N GLN A 96 -16.01 -0.69 3.64
CA GLN A 96 -16.36 -0.62 2.22
C GLN A 96 -15.11 -0.72 1.33
N MET A 97 -14.59 -1.94 1.23
CA MET A 97 -13.40 -2.27 0.45
C MET A 97 -13.65 -2.15 -1.05
N MET A 98 -12.62 -1.73 -1.79
CA MET A 98 -12.62 -1.76 -3.25
C MET A 98 -12.20 -3.13 -3.77
N VAL A 99 -13.00 -3.65 -4.69
CA VAL A 99 -12.83 -4.98 -5.27
C VAL A 99 -13.02 -4.83 -6.77
N PHE A 100 -12.08 -5.35 -7.54
CA PHE A 100 -12.17 -5.39 -8.99
C PHE A 100 -12.40 -6.82 -9.46
N GLN A 101 -13.26 -6.99 -10.46
CA GLN A 101 -13.48 -8.30 -11.07
C GLN A 101 -12.16 -8.84 -11.66
N GLY A 102 -11.92 -10.14 -11.51
CA GLY A 102 -10.68 -10.78 -11.97
C GLY A 102 -9.44 -10.47 -11.10
N THR A 103 -9.62 -9.91 -9.90
CA THR A 103 -8.49 -9.64 -8.98
C THR A 103 -8.58 -10.46 -7.70
N SER A 104 -7.41 -10.82 -7.16
CA SER A 104 -7.26 -11.40 -5.82
C SER A 104 -7.05 -10.29 -4.79
N MET A 105 -7.65 -10.40 -3.61
CA MET A 105 -7.32 -9.50 -2.50
C MET A 105 -6.05 -9.96 -1.81
N LEU A 106 -5.10 -9.05 -1.68
CA LEU A 106 -3.84 -9.25 -0.98
C LEU A 106 -3.78 -8.36 0.26
N ARG A 107 -3.09 -8.86 1.29
CA ARG A 107 -2.89 -8.17 2.56
C ARG A 107 -1.43 -8.17 2.96
N LYS A 108 -1.01 -7.11 3.63
CA LYS A 108 0.27 -6.99 4.32
C LYS A 108 0.07 -6.32 5.68
N ALA A 109 0.80 -6.79 6.69
CA ALA A 109 0.90 -6.06 7.95
C ALA A 109 1.77 -4.82 7.78
N VAL A 110 1.27 -3.67 8.18
CA VAL A 110 2.03 -2.41 8.10
C VAL A 110 3.13 -2.44 9.17
N PRO A 111 4.40 -2.18 8.80
CA PRO A 111 5.48 -2.11 9.79
C PRO A 111 5.24 -1.00 10.81
N LYS A 112 5.51 -1.27 12.09
CA LYS A 112 5.43 -0.24 13.13
C LYS A 112 6.43 0.88 12.84
N CYS A 113 5.97 2.12 12.87
CA CYS A 113 6.88 3.26 12.77
C CYS A 113 7.69 3.38 14.07
N ARG A 114 9.02 3.33 13.96
CA ARG A 114 9.91 3.67 15.08
C ARG A 114 10.19 5.16 15.02
N ILE A 115 9.43 5.94 15.79
CA ILE A 115 9.79 7.34 16.04
C ILE A 115 11.00 7.31 16.97
N VAL A 116 12.18 7.64 16.45
CA VAL A 116 13.34 7.90 17.29
C VAL A 116 13.07 9.22 18.00
N SER A 117 12.62 9.16 19.25
CA SER A 117 12.58 10.34 20.10
C SER A 117 14.02 10.83 20.26
N LYS A 118 14.26 12.13 20.06
CA LYS A 118 15.50 12.75 20.53
C LYS A 118 15.52 12.56 22.04
N SER A 119 16.52 11.85 22.56
CA SER A 119 16.84 11.87 23.98
C SER A 119 17.01 13.33 24.39
N GLN A 120 16.17 13.80 25.32
CA GLN A 120 16.42 15.05 26.02
C GLN A 120 17.72 14.84 26.80
N GLY A 121 18.79 15.49 26.36
CA GLY A 121 20.01 15.60 27.17
C GLY A 121 19.66 16.40 28.42
N GLY A 122 19.85 15.78 29.58
CA GLY A 122 19.83 16.45 30.88
C GLY A 122 21.08 17.29 31.11
#